data_AF-Q86F06-F1
#
_entry.id   AF-Q86F06-F1
#
_cell.length_a   1.000
_cell.length_b   1.000
_cell.length_c   1.000
_cell.angle_alpha   90.00
_cell.angle_beta   90.00
_cell.angle_gamma   90.00
#
_symmetry.space_group_name_H-M   'P 1'
#
loop_
_entity.id
_entity.type
_entity.pdbx_description
1 polymer ?
#
loop_
_entity_poly.entity_id
_entity_poly.type
_entity_poly.pdbx_seq_one_letter_code
_entity_poly.pdbx_strand_id
1 'polypeptide(L)'
;DKIQVFKNPLFLHYKVIDPENVAQFAVVAPAPSKDFYHLLVTATEFKLRWWKITSRNDGAKFHPGESIATYEEFRHDDRMQSEIFRVMGQTTLDYCLNICAGNLDYLVRMPNEILEKVIFYLNLEDVINLGATSKHLNQICNSNSLWREIYVNTTLTHPSKSIEDLAKIFGWKKLLFTSKLHLQMQLRRLTLEESGDNESVHFSIPHDPELYQDELKHDEKKPVYQNT
;
A
#
# COMPACT_ATOMS: atom_id res chain seq x y z
N ASP A 1 -12.38 -22.08 -14.52
CA ASP A 1 -13.36 -21.15 -13.91
C ASP A 1 -12.70 -20.20 -12.93
N LYS A 2 -12.31 -19.01 -13.41
CA LYS A 2 -11.59 -18.00 -12.62
C LYS A 2 -12.47 -17.29 -11.57
N ILE A 3 -13.80 -17.51 -11.62
CA ILE A 3 -14.80 -17.01 -10.65
C ILE A 3 -14.85 -17.89 -9.38
N GLN A 4 -14.15 -19.03 -9.34
CA GLN A 4 -14.05 -19.91 -8.15
C GLN A 4 -13.32 -19.26 -6.98
N VAL A 5 -12.55 -18.18 -7.21
CA VAL A 5 -11.79 -17.48 -6.17
C VAL A 5 -12.70 -16.98 -5.05
N PHE A 6 -13.86 -16.43 -5.38
CA PHE A 6 -14.83 -15.93 -4.39
C PHE A 6 -15.54 -17.05 -3.61
N LYS A 7 -15.40 -18.31 -4.04
CA LYS A 7 -15.97 -19.49 -3.36
C LYS A 7 -14.99 -20.14 -2.38
N ASN A 8 -13.79 -19.56 -2.20
CA ASN A 8 -12.79 -20.12 -1.30
C ASN A 8 -13.28 -20.04 0.17
N PRO A 9 -13.32 -21.16 0.92
CA PRO A 9 -13.81 -21.17 2.29
C PRO A 9 -12.98 -20.31 3.25
N LEU A 10 -11.68 -20.13 3.00
CA LEU A 10 -10.84 -19.25 3.81
C LEU A 10 -11.20 -17.78 3.59
N PHE A 11 -11.50 -17.39 2.35
CA PHE A 11 -11.89 -16.01 2.06
C PHE A 11 -13.24 -15.64 2.66
N LEU A 12 -14.16 -16.60 2.73
CA LEU A 12 -15.43 -16.46 3.44
C LEU A 12 -15.21 -16.33 4.96
N HIS A 13 -14.37 -17.19 5.54
CA HIS A 13 -14.07 -17.16 6.97
C HIS A 13 -13.46 -15.82 7.42
N TYR A 14 -12.48 -15.32 6.67
CA TYR A 14 -11.79 -14.07 6.97
C TYR A 14 -12.46 -12.83 6.38
N LYS A 15 -13.59 -12.98 5.68
CA LYS A 15 -14.31 -11.90 4.99
C LYS A 15 -13.39 -11.02 4.14
N VAL A 16 -12.45 -11.65 3.44
CA VAL A 16 -11.42 -10.97 2.63
C VAL A 16 -12.06 -10.16 1.50
N ILE A 17 -13.18 -10.65 0.97
CA ILE A 17 -13.88 -10.00 -0.12
C ILE A 17 -15.36 -9.94 0.24
N ASP A 18 -15.94 -8.74 0.14
CA ASP A 18 -17.38 -8.57 0.13
C ASP A 18 -17.91 -8.88 -1.29
N PRO A 19 -18.73 -9.92 -1.48
CA PRO A 19 -19.22 -10.31 -2.80
C PRO A 19 -20.13 -9.23 -3.43
N GLU A 20 -20.76 -8.37 -2.64
CA GLU A 20 -21.62 -7.30 -3.15
C GLU A 20 -20.83 -6.04 -3.49
N ASN A 21 -19.66 -5.84 -2.89
CA ASN A 21 -18.81 -4.67 -3.10
C ASN A 21 -17.33 -5.05 -3.09
N VAL A 22 -16.86 -5.57 -4.23
CA VAL A 22 -15.44 -5.84 -4.44
C VAL A 22 -14.68 -4.52 -4.57
N ALA A 23 -15.21 -3.60 -5.37
CA ALA A 23 -14.68 -2.26 -5.53
C ALA A 23 -15.75 -1.27 -6.01
N GLN A 24 -15.55 -0.01 -5.69
CA GLN A 24 -16.47 1.06 -6.05
C GLN A 24 -15.68 2.31 -6.47
N PHE A 25 -16.07 2.89 -7.59
CA PHE A 25 -15.47 4.12 -8.12
C PHE A 25 -16.57 5.13 -8.42
N ALA A 26 -16.36 6.38 -8.04
CA ALA A 26 -17.28 7.47 -8.32
C ALA A 26 -16.49 8.67 -8.85
N VAL A 27 -16.94 9.24 -9.96
CA VAL A 27 -16.23 10.34 -10.62
C VAL A 27 -17.21 11.24 -11.38
N VAL A 28 -16.81 12.49 -11.58
CA VAL A 28 -17.49 13.43 -12.48
C VAL A 28 -16.74 13.43 -13.80
N ALA A 29 -17.45 13.20 -14.90
CA ALA A 29 -16.86 13.17 -16.23
C ALA A 29 -16.15 14.49 -16.55
N PRO A 30 -15.05 14.45 -17.32
CA PRO A 30 -14.35 15.64 -17.74
C PRO A 30 -15.26 16.56 -18.58
N ALA A 31 -14.86 17.82 -18.71
CA ALA A 31 -15.56 18.76 -19.57
C ALA A 31 -15.63 18.21 -21.01
N PRO A 32 -16.75 18.43 -21.74
CA PRO A 32 -17.85 19.34 -21.40
C PRO A 32 -19.04 18.70 -20.66
N SER A 33 -19.10 17.37 -20.50
CA SER A 33 -20.29 16.67 -19.98
C SER A 33 -20.54 16.97 -18.50
N LYS A 34 -19.53 16.80 -17.63
CA LYS A 34 -19.69 16.88 -16.17
C LYS A 34 -20.76 15.95 -15.59
N ASP A 35 -21.15 14.90 -16.30
CA ASP A 35 -22.08 13.88 -15.82
C ASP A 35 -21.42 13.08 -14.70
N PHE A 36 -22.21 12.61 -13.74
CA PHE A 36 -21.70 11.79 -12.64
C PHE A 36 -21.73 10.31 -13.03
N TYR A 37 -20.63 9.60 -12.83
CA TYR A 37 -20.49 8.17 -13.11
C TYR A 37 -20.14 7.41 -11.84
N HIS A 38 -20.67 6.20 -11.76
CA HIS A 38 -20.45 5.29 -10.66
C HIS A 38 -20.25 3.88 -11.20
N LEU A 39 -19.09 3.30 -10.93
CA LEU A 39 -18.78 1.91 -11.25
C LEU A 39 -18.80 1.09 -9.97
N LEU A 40 -19.63 0.06 -9.93
CA LEU A 40 -19.65 -0.94 -8.87
C LEU A 40 -19.18 -2.27 -9.44
N VAL A 41 -18.18 -2.85 -8.79
CA VAL A 41 -17.68 -4.20 -9.09
C VAL A 41 -18.18 -5.14 -8.01
N THR A 42 -18.97 -6.12 -8.40
CA THR A 42 -19.42 -7.23 -7.54
C THR A 42 -18.61 -8.48 -7.85
N ALA A 43 -18.80 -9.58 -7.12
CA ALA A 43 -18.11 -10.85 -7.39
C ALA A 43 -18.43 -11.48 -8.76
N THR A 44 -19.48 -11.03 -9.45
CA THR A 44 -19.95 -11.64 -10.70
C THR A 44 -20.06 -10.66 -11.88
N GLU A 45 -20.28 -9.39 -11.59
CA GLU A 45 -20.66 -8.39 -12.59
C GLU A 45 -20.11 -6.98 -12.28
N PHE A 46 -19.93 -6.21 -13.35
CA PHE A 46 -19.69 -4.78 -13.35
C PHE A 46 -21.00 -4.04 -13.58
N LYS A 47 -21.27 -3.02 -12.77
CA LYS A 47 -22.42 -2.11 -12.93
C LYS A 47 -21.91 -0.69 -13.11
N LEU A 48 -22.00 -0.18 -14.34
CA LEU A 48 -21.69 1.20 -14.66
C LEU A 48 -22.99 2.01 -14.69
N ARG A 49 -23.12 2.95 -13.75
CA ARG A 49 -24.25 3.87 -13.66
C ARG A 49 -23.82 5.28 -13.98
N TRP A 50 -24.71 6.05 -14.58
CA TRP A 50 -24.45 7.47 -14.84
C TRP A 50 -25.70 8.32 -14.64
N TRP A 51 -25.48 9.55 -14.19
CA TRP A 51 -26.48 10.58 -13.98
C TRP A 51 -26.10 11.78 -14.81
N LYS A 52 -27.01 12.18 -15.69
CA LYS A 52 -26.80 13.36 -16.51
C LYS A 52 -26.93 14.62 -15.66
N ILE A 53 -25.91 15.47 -15.66
CA ILE A 53 -25.89 16.72 -14.91
C ILE A 53 -26.13 17.87 -15.90
N THR A 54 -27.22 18.60 -15.71
CA THR A 54 -27.61 19.74 -16.54
C THR A 54 -27.89 20.96 -15.67
N SER A 55 -27.43 22.13 -16.08
CA SER A 55 -27.81 23.41 -15.45
C SER A 55 -29.17 23.91 -15.92
N ARG A 56 -29.77 23.27 -16.94
CA ARG A 56 -31.08 23.66 -17.46
C ARG A 56 -32.17 23.11 -16.53
N ASN A 57 -33.31 23.79 -16.45
CA ASN A 57 -34.47 23.36 -15.65
C ASN A 57 -35.20 22.12 -16.24
N ASP A 58 -34.51 21.32 -17.05
CA ASP A 58 -34.99 20.08 -17.66
C ASP A 58 -34.39 18.83 -17.02
N GLY A 59 -33.65 18.97 -15.90
CA GLY A 59 -33.05 17.86 -15.16
C GLY A 59 -34.02 16.73 -14.82
N ALA A 60 -35.29 17.05 -14.53
CA ALA A 60 -36.34 16.06 -14.25
C ALA A 60 -36.65 15.11 -15.42
N LYS A 61 -36.21 15.43 -16.65
CA LYS A 61 -36.38 14.58 -17.84
C LYS A 61 -35.31 13.49 -17.94
N PHE A 62 -34.18 13.66 -17.26
CA PHE A 62 -33.07 12.72 -17.32
C PHE A 62 -33.14 11.77 -16.14
N HIS A 63 -33.36 10.49 -16.44
CA HIS A 63 -33.23 9.43 -15.46
C HIS A 63 -31.80 8.87 -15.48
N PRO A 64 -31.35 8.26 -14.38
CA PRO A 64 -30.07 7.56 -14.34
C PRO A 64 -30.06 6.45 -15.40
N GLY A 65 -28.90 6.25 -16.03
CA GLY A 65 -28.64 5.10 -16.88
C GLY A 65 -27.84 4.05 -16.11
N GLU A 66 -27.99 2.79 -16.50
CA GLU A 66 -27.23 1.67 -15.97
C GLU A 66 -26.86 0.73 -17.12
N SER A 67 -25.61 0.26 -17.11
CA SER A 67 -25.12 -0.83 -17.94
C SER A 67 -24.50 -1.88 -17.04
N ILE A 68 -24.90 -3.13 -17.23
CA ILE A 68 -24.46 -4.28 -16.44
C ILE A 68 -23.80 -5.27 -17.39
N ALA A 69 -22.64 -5.79 -17.00
CA ALA A 69 -21.96 -6.84 -17.73
C ALA A 69 -21.32 -7.82 -16.73
N THR A 70 -21.46 -9.12 -16.99
CA THR A 70 -20.66 -10.15 -16.31
C THR A 70 -19.18 -9.98 -16.67
N TYR A 71 -18.27 -10.64 -15.93
CA TYR A 71 -16.84 -10.55 -16.24
C TYR A 71 -16.49 -11.06 -17.65
N GLU A 72 -17.21 -12.06 -18.15
CA GLU A 72 -16.99 -12.60 -19.49
C GLU A 72 -17.53 -11.65 -20.56
N GLU A 73 -18.70 -11.07 -20.35
CA GLU A 73 -19.28 -10.08 -21.26
C GLU A 73 -18.43 -8.80 -21.29
N PHE A 74 -17.99 -8.30 -20.14
CA PHE A 74 -17.18 -7.09 -20.04
C PHE A 74 -15.88 -7.20 -20.84
N ARG A 75 -15.28 -8.38 -20.90
CA ARG A 75 -14.06 -8.64 -21.68
C ARG A 75 -14.23 -8.34 -23.16
N HIS A 76 -15.45 -8.41 -23.67
CA HIS A 76 -15.80 -8.17 -25.08
C HIS A 76 -16.66 -6.91 -25.27
N ASP A 77 -16.99 -6.18 -24.19
CA ASP A 77 -17.77 -4.95 -24.23
C ASP A 77 -16.84 -3.73 -24.42
N ASP A 78 -16.40 -3.52 -25.67
CA ASP A 78 -15.56 -2.37 -26.05
C ASP A 78 -16.22 -1.03 -25.68
N ARG A 79 -17.55 -0.98 -25.64
CA ARG A 79 -18.29 0.24 -25.29
C ARG A 79 -18.12 0.55 -23.81
N MET A 80 -18.38 -0.39 -22.92
CA MET A 80 -18.20 -0.17 -21.48
C MET A 80 -16.74 0.10 -21.12
N GLN A 81 -15.80 -0.62 -21.72
CA GLN A 81 -14.36 -0.38 -21.53
C GLN A 81 -13.96 1.04 -21.97
N SER A 82 -14.43 1.50 -23.14
CA SER A 82 -14.17 2.85 -23.64
C SER A 82 -14.75 3.94 -22.74
N GLU A 83 -15.95 3.73 -22.19
CA GLU A 83 -16.57 4.66 -21.24
C GLU A 83 -15.76 4.76 -19.94
N ILE A 84 -15.35 3.62 -19.35
CA ILE A 84 -14.52 3.57 -18.15
C ILE A 84 -13.18 4.26 -18.40
N PHE A 85 -12.52 3.96 -19.52
CA PHE A 85 -11.26 4.62 -19.89
C PHE A 85 -11.43 6.13 -20.00
N ARG A 86 -12.45 6.60 -20.73
CA ARG A 86 -12.69 8.03 -20.94
C ARG A 86 -12.96 8.78 -19.65
N VAL A 87 -13.74 8.18 -18.74
CA VAL A 87 -14.28 8.88 -17.57
C VAL A 87 -13.44 8.66 -16.31
N MET A 88 -12.89 7.45 -16.12
CA MET A 88 -12.15 7.03 -14.92
C MET A 88 -10.65 6.80 -15.18
N GLY A 89 -10.21 6.82 -16.44
CA GLY A 89 -8.81 6.68 -16.84
C GLY A 89 -8.31 5.25 -16.97
N GLN A 90 -7.07 5.12 -17.44
CA GLN A 90 -6.42 3.84 -17.72
C GLN A 90 -6.31 2.95 -16.48
N THR A 91 -5.91 3.51 -15.33
CA THR A 91 -5.71 2.74 -14.09
C THR A 91 -6.97 1.98 -13.66
N THR A 92 -8.14 2.60 -13.81
CA THR A 92 -9.42 1.98 -13.45
C THR A 92 -9.81 0.90 -14.46
N LEU A 93 -9.55 1.12 -15.74
CA LEU A 93 -9.78 0.11 -16.78
C LEU A 93 -8.87 -1.12 -16.55
N ASP A 94 -7.58 -0.89 -16.33
CA ASP A 94 -6.61 -1.96 -16.04
C ASP A 94 -7.02 -2.75 -14.80
N TYR A 95 -7.53 -2.07 -13.76
CA TYR A 95 -8.08 -2.74 -12.59
C TYR A 95 -9.24 -3.67 -12.94
N CYS A 96 -10.21 -3.21 -13.74
CA CYS A 96 -11.35 -4.03 -14.17
C CYS A 96 -10.92 -5.24 -15.03
N LEU A 97 -9.97 -5.03 -15.94
CA LEU A 97 -9.42 -6.09 -16.79
C LEU A 97 -8.63 -7.12 -15.96
N ASN A 98 -7.89 -6.67 -14.96
CA ASN A 98 -7.19 -7.56 -14.02
C ASN A 98 -8.17 -8.43 -13.24
N ILE A 99 -9.28 -7.87 -12.77
CA ILE A 99 -10.35 -8.66 -12.13
C ILE A 99 -10.89 -9.73 -13.08
N CYS A 100 -11.17 -9.39 -14.34
CA CYS A 100 -11.62 -10.37 -15.34
C CYS A 100 -10.56 -11.46 -15.59
N ALA A 101 -9.28 -11.11 -15.51
CA ALA A 101 -8.18 -12.07 -15.62
C ALA A 101 -8.02 -12.98 -14.40
N GLY A 102 -8.70 -12.69 -13.28
CA GLY A 102 -8.59 -13.39 -12.00
C GLY A 102 -7.54 -12.79 -11.05
N ASN A 103 -6.99 -11.62 -11.39
CA ASN A 103 -5.99 -10.91 -10.61
C ASN A 103 -6.67 -9.93 -9.67
N LEU A 104 -6.74 -10.29 -8.39
CA LEU A 104 -7.30 -9.45 -7.33
C LEU A 104 -6.19 -8.94 -6.41
N ASP A 105 -6.47 -7.81 -5.76
CA ASP A 105 -5.62 -7.15 -4.77
C ASP A 105 -5.73 -7.84 -3.38
N TYR A 106 -5.42 -9.14 -3.31
CA TYR A 106 -5.57 -9.95 -2.10
C TYR A 106 -4.83 -9.37 -0.89
N LEU A 107 -3.62 -8.83 -1.10
CA LEU A 107 -2.74 -8.37 -0.03
C LEU A 107 -3.40 -7.28 0.81
N VAL A 108 -3.99 -6.27 0.18
CA VAL A 108 -4.59 -5.13 0.89
C VAL A 108 -5.92 -5.50 1.57
N ARG A 109 -6.49 -6.66 1.20
CA ARG A 109 -7.77 -7.16 1.71
C ARG A 109 -7.63 -8.17 2.84
N MET A 110 -6.43 -8.66 3.10
CA MET A 110 -6.19 -9.63 4.16
C MET A 110 -6.31 -8.98 5.54
N PRO A 111 -6.82 -9.71 6.55
CA PRO A 111 -6.78 -9.27 7.94
C PRO A 111 -5.36 -9.00 8.41
N ASN A 112 -5.21 -8.05 9.33
CA ASN A 112 -3.92 -7.63 9.86
C ASN A 112 -3.14 -8.82 10.47
N GLU A 113 -3.81 -9.76 11.11
CA GLU A 113 -3.16 -10.91 11.75
C GLU A 113 -2.50 -11.86 10.74
N ILE A 114 -3.03 -11.93 9.52
CA ILE A 114 -2.43 -12.68 8.42
C ILE A 114 -1.31 -11.86 7.79
N LEU A 115 -1.53 -10.56 7.58
CA LEU A 115 -0.53 -9.65 7.04
C LEU A 115 0.74 -9.62 7.90
N GLU A 116 0.60 -9.51 9.22
CA GLU A 116 1.74 -9.55 10.14
C GLU A 116 2.54 -10.85 9.97
N LYS A 117 1.87 -12.01 9.86
CA LYS A 117 2.53 -13.29 9.59
C LYS A 117 3.27 -13.29 8.26
N VAL A 118 2.66 -12.77 7.20
CA VAL A 118 3.30 -12.66 5.88
C VAL A 118 4.55 -11.76 5.98
N ILE A 119 4.44 -10.63 6.67
CA ILE A 119 5.54 -9.67 6.86
C ILE A 119 6.70 -10.32 7.62
N PHE A 120 6.45 -11.21 8.58
CA PHE A 120 7.52 -11.93 9.29
C PHE A 120 8.37 -12.85 8.40
N TYR A 121 7.86 -13.25 7.23
CA TYR A 121 8.64 -14.03 6.26
C TYR A 121 9.46 -13.16 5.29
N LEU A 122 9.30 -11.83 5.35
CA LEU A 122 10.00 -10.90 4.48
C LEU A 122 11.36 -10.49 5.07
N ASN A 123 12.31 -10.16 4.19
CA ASN A 123 13.54 -9.53 4.61
C ASN A 123 13.29 -8.09 5.07
N LEU A 124 14.19 -7.55 5.89
CA LEU A 124 14.07 -6.19 6.43
C LEU A 124 13.86 -5.12 5.34
N GLU A 125 14.55 -5.25 4.21
CA GLU A 125 14.42 -4.33 3.08
C GLU A 125 13.03 -4.41 2.43
N ASP A 126 12.53 -5.64 2.25
CA ASP A 126 11.20 -5.89 1.70
C ASP A 126 10.10 -5.35 2.62
N VAL A 127 10.28 -5.40 3.95
CA VAL A 127 9.34 -4.81 4.91
C VAL A 127 9.27 -3.28 4.75
N ILE A 128 10.42 -2.62 4.53
CA ILE A 128 10.48 -1.16 4.31
C ILE A 128 9.80 -0.81 2.98
N ASN A 129 10.14 -1.54 1.91
CA ASN A 129 9.58 -1.34 0.58
C ASN A 129 8.06 -1.57 0.57
N LEU A 130 7.59 -2.62 1.25
CA LEU A 130 6.16 -2.90 1.41
C LEU A 130 5.43 -1.76 2.12
N GLY A 131 6.06 -1.19 3.16
CA GLY A 131 5.54 -0.03 3.87
C GLY A 131 5.43 1.25 3.02
N ALA A 132 6.13 1.33 1.89
CA ALA A 132 6.05 2.47 0.96
C ALA A 132 4.90 2.35 -0.06
N THR A 133 4.25 1.18 -0.16
CA THR A 133 3.24 0.92 -1.21
C THR A 133 1.85 1.51 -0.91
N SER A 134 1.44 1.56 0.36
CA SER A 134 0.13 2.08 0.77
C SER A 134 0.13 2.58 2.20
N LYS A 135 -0.81 3.48 2.54
CA LYS A 135 -0.96 3.99 3.92
C LYS A 135 -1.27 2.87 4.93
N HIS A 136 -2.09 1.90 4.53
CA HIS A 136 -2.47 0.78 5.39
C HIS A 136 -1.26 -0.11 5.70
N LEU A 137 -0.52 -0.54 4.67
CA LEU A 137 0.70 -1.34 4.85
C LEU A 137 1.79 -0.55 5.57
N ASN A 138 1.88 0.77 5.36
CA ASN A 138 2.79 1.63 6.10
C ASN A 138 2.56 1.56 7.61
N GLN A 139 1.29 1.59 8.05
CA GLN A 139 0.95 1.49 9.47
C GLN A 139 1.35 0.13 10.06
N ILE A 140 1.08 -0.96 9.36
CA ILE A 140 1.44 -2.32 9.83
C ILE A 140 2.97 -2.47 9.87
N CYS A 141 3.64 -2.12 8.77
CA CYS A 141 5.10 -2.25 8.61
C CYS A 141 5.91 -1.32 9.52
N ASN A 142 5.29 -0.28 10.10
CA ASN A 142 5.94 0.61 11.08
C ASN A 142 5.43 0.42 12.51
N SER A 143 4.61 -0.61 12.77
CA SER A 143 4.11 -0.87 14.12
C SER A 143 5.23 -1.29 15.07
N ASN A 144 5.24 -0.72 16.29
CA ASN A 144 6.26 -1.03 17.29
C ASN A 144 6.23 -2.51 17.72
N SER A 145 5.06 -3.13 17.73
CA SER A 145 4.90 -4.56 18.02
C SER A 145 5.61 -5.44 16.99
N LEU A 146 5.42 -5.17 15.70
CA LEU A 146 6.11 -5.88 14.63
C LEU A 146 7.63 -5.77 14.77
N TRP A 147 8.14 -4.55 14.94
CA TRP A 147 9.58 -4.33 15.05
C TRP A 147 10.20 -4.94 16.31
N ARG A 148 9.43 -5.09 17.41
CA ARG A 148 9.87 -5.84 18.59
C ARG A 148 10.13 -7.30 18.24
N GLU A 149 9.16 -7.94 17.60
CA GLU A 149 9.27 -9.35 17.23
C GLU A 149 10.37 -9.59 16.19
N ILE A 150 10.51 -8.69 15.21
CA ILE A 150 11.63 -8.70 14.26
C ILE A 150 12.97 -8.60 15.02
N TYR A 151 13.07 -7.71 16.01
CA TYR A 151 14.28 -7.55 16.82
C TYR A 151 14.64 -8.83 17.57
N VAL A 152 13.67 -9.47 18.24
CA VAL A 152 13.87 -10.73 18.96
C VAL A 152 14.31 -11.84 18.01
N ASN A 153 13.63 -11.97 16.86
CA ASN A 153 13.96 -13.00 15.87
C ASN A 153 15.35 -12.79 15.25
N THR A 154 15.77 -11.53 15.07
CA THR A 154 17.09 -11.21 14.49
C THR A 154 18.22 -11.39 15.50
N THR A 155 18.01 -11.01 16.76
CA THR A 155 19.05 -11.08 17.81
C THR A 155 19.10 -12.42 18.52
N LEU A 156 18.10 -13.29 18.30
CA LEU A 156 17.95 -14.61 18.93
C LEU A 156 18.03 -14.55 20.47
N THR A 157 17.75 -13.38 21.05
CA THR A 157 17.92 -13.08 22.48
C THR A 157 16.74 -12.27 22.97
N HIS A 158 16.23 -12.60 24.16
CA HIS A 158 15.19 -11.80 24.78
C HIS A 158 15.74 -10.41 25.18
N PRO A 159 15.01 -9.31 24.90
CA PRO A 159 15.50 -7.97 25.21
C PRO A 159 15.62 -7.80 26.72
N SER A 160 16.74 -7.26 27.18
CA SER A 160 16.89 -6.89 28.59
C SER A 160 15.97 -5.71 28.93
N LYS A 161 15.68 -5.51 30.23
CA LYS A 161 14.82 -4.41 30.69
C LYS A 161 15.31 -3.03 30.24
N SER A 162 16.63 -2.83 30.18
CA SER A 162 17.21 -1.58 29.66
C SER A 162 16.96 -1.37 28.16
N ILE A 163 17.00 -2.45 27.37
CA ILE A 163 16.67 -2.40 25.94
C ILE A 163 15.17 -2.13 25.75
N GLU A 164 14.31 -2.76 26.55
CA GLU A 164 12.87 -2.49 26.50
C GLU A 164 12.53 -1.04 26.88
N ASP A 165 13.18 -0.48 27.91
CA ASP A 165 12.97 0.90 28.30
C ASP A 165 13.50 1.89 27.25
N LEU A 166 14.62 1.56 26.59
CA LEU A 166 15.13 2.33 25.46
C LEU A 166 14.19 2.25 24.25
N ALA A 167 13.57 1.09 24.01
CA ALA A 167 12.63 0.88 22.92
C ALA A 167 11.34 1.67 23.08
N LYS A 168 10.88 1.88 24.33
CA LYS A 168 9.73 2.74 24.62
C LYS A 168 9.99 4.20 24.23
N ILE A 169 11.24 4.65 24.32
CA ILE A 169 11.64 6.04 24.03
C ILE A 169 11.89 6.24 22.52
N PHE A 170 12.66 5.34 21.90
CA PHE A 170 13.13 5.53 20.51
C PHE A 170 12.38 4.69 19.47
N GLY A 171 11.67 3.64 19.89
CA GLY A 171 11.02 2.67 19.03
C GLY A 171 11.95 1.51 18.63
N TRP A 172 11.36 0.33 18.46
CA TRP A 172 12.09 -0.91 18.13
C TRP A 172 12.79 -0.85 16.77
N LYS A 173 12.16 -0.19 15.79
CA LYS A 173 12.73 0.01 14.45
C LYS A 173 14.09 0.72 14.53
N LYS A 174 14.14 1.87 15.21
CA LYS A 174 15.37 2.65 15.36
C LYS A 174 16.44 1.86 16.10
N LEU A 175 16.07 1.13 17.15
CA LEU A 175 17.02 0.29 17.91
C LEU A 175 17.65 -0.83 17.09
N LEU A 176 16.87 -1.49 16.25
CA LEU A 176 17.40 -2.53 15.37
C LEU A 176 18.41 -1.95 14.38
N PHE A 177 18.11 -0.80 13.78
CA PHE A 177 19.01 -0.15 12.84
C PHE A 177 20.26 0.41 13.53
N THR A 178 20.15 0.95 14.75
CA THR A 178 21.32 1.39 15.51
C THR A 178 22.19 0.23 15.98
N SER A 179 21.62 -0.92 16.35
CA SER A 179 22.40 -2.12 16.70
C SER A 179 23.09 -2.74 15.48
N LYS A 180 22.45 -2.72 14.31
CA LYS A 180 23.04 -3.19 13.05
C LYS A 180 24.14 -2.26 12.55
N LEU A 181 23.97 -0.93 12.68
CA LEU A 181 25.02 0.06 12.47
C LEU A 181 26.19 -0.14 13.43
N HIS A 182 25.91 -0.42 14.71
CA HIS A 182 26.96 -0.69 15.70
C HIS A 182 27.78 -1.93 15.32
N LEU A 183 27.13 -3.02 14.91
CA LEU A 183 27.78 -4.23 14.42
C LEU A 183 28.54 -3.99 13.11
N GLN A 184 27.99 -3.23 12.17
CA GLN A 184 28.71 -2.86 10.94
C GLN A 184 29.92 -1.97 11.22
N MET A 185 29.84 -1.04 12.17
CA MET A 185 30.99 -0.25 12.61
C MET A 185 32.07 -1.13 13.27
N GLN A 186 31.67 -2.11 14.08
CA GLN A 186 32.60 -3.05 14.71
C GLN A 186 33.25 -3.98 13.66
N LEU A 187 32.48 -4.53 12.73
CA LEU A 187 33.00 -5.30 11.61
C LEU A 187 33.95 -4.46 10.74
N ARG A 188 33.61 -3.19 10.48
CA ARG A 188 34.49 -2.26 9.75
C ARG A 188 35.81 -2.03 10.47
N ARG A 189 35.79 -1.88 11.81
CA ARG A 189 37.01 -1.77 12.62
C ARG A 189 37.85 -3.04 12.55
N LEU A 190 37.22 -4.21 12.65
CA LEU A 190 37.91 -5.49 12.50
C LEU A 190 38.50 -5.69 11.11
N THR A 191 37.77 -5.38 10.03
CA THR A 191 38.32 -5.44 8.67
C THR A 191 39.43 -4.41 8.41
N LEU A 192 39.38 -3.26 9.09
CA LEU A 192 40.43 -2.24 9.03
C LEU A 192 41.69 -2.69 9.78
N GLU A 193 41.51 -3.33 10.93
CA GLU A 193 42.59 -3.95 11.72
C GLU A 193 43.21 -5.14 10.97
N GLU A 194 42.41 -5.98 10.30
CA GLU A 194 42.89 -7.06 9.42
C GLU A 194 43.58 -6.53 8.15
N SER A 195 43.15 -5.38 7.62
CA SER A 195 43.81 -4.71 6.49
C SER A 195 45.04 -3.89 6.90
N GLY A 196 45.33 -3.78 8.20
CA GLY A 196 46.55 -3.15 8.73
C GLY A 196 47.83 -3.93 8.42
N ASP A 197 47.69 -5.19 7.99
CA ASP A 197 48.81 -6.10 7.71
C ASP A 197 49.03 -6.40 6.21
N ASN A 198 48.28 -5.82 5.26
CA ASN A 198 48.64 -5.90 3.83
C ASN A 198 48.11 -4.72 3.00
N GLU A 199 49.00 -4.20 2.15
CA GLU A 199 48.92 -2.96 1.37
C GLU A 199 47.63 -2.69 0.56
N SER A 200 47.19 -1.43 0.64
CA SER A 200 46.40 -0.63 -0.32
C SER A 200 45.46 -1.34 -1.30
N VAL A 201 44.15 -1.32 -1.01
CA VAL A 201 43.11 -1.34 -2.04
C VAL A 201 42.11 -0.22 -1.77
N HIS A 202 42.09 0.76 -2.67
CA HIS A 202 41.16 1.88 -2.65
C HIS A 202 39.78 1.39 -3.12
N PHE A 203 38.83 1.21 -2.20
CA PHE A 203 37.43 0.97 -2.54
C PHE A 203 36.62 2.25 -2.33
N SER A 204 36.43 3.00 -3.40
CA SER A 204 35.46 4.09 -3.46
C SER A 204 34.05 3.50 -3.62
N ILE A 205 33.18 3.72 -2.63
CA ILE A 205 31.73 3.54 -2.78
C ILE A 205 31.07 4.89 -2.44
N PRO A 206 30.12 5.39 -3.26
CA PRO A 206 29.54 6.71 -3.10
C PRO A 206 28.75 6.83 -1.80
N HIS A 207 29.11 7.82 -0.99
CA HIS A 207 28.27 8.29 0.10
C HIS A 207 27.30 9.31 -0.51
N ASP A 208 26.01 8.98 -0.59
CA ASP A 208 24.97 9.96 -0.89
C ASP A 208 24.39 10.49 0.43
N PRO A 209 24.71 11.75 0.82
CA PRO A 209 24.26 12.34 2.07
C PRO A 209 22.79 12.82 2.03
N GLU A 210 22.13 12.82 0.86
CA GLU A 210 20.79 13.41 0.72
C GLU A 210 19.67 12.49 1.23
N LEU A 211 19.93 11.19 1.40
CA LEU A 211 18.92 10.21 1.85
C LEU A 211 18.37 10.46 3.28
N TYR A 212 19.01 11.32 4.06
CA TYR A 212 18.68 11.55 5.48
C TYR A 212 18.22 12.99 5.79
N GLN A 213 18.11 13.87 4.80
CA GLN A 213 17.78 15.29 5.05
C GLN A 213 16.28 15.61 5.02
N ASP A 214 15.45 14.74 4.44
CA ASP A 214 14.02 15.04 4.26
C ASP A 214 13.15 14.75 5.50
N GLU A 215 13.59 13.89 6.42
CA GLU A 215 12.78 13.53 7.61
C GLU A 215 12.91 14.50 8.78
N LEU A 216 13.82 15.48 8.73
CA LEU A 216 14.05 16.44 9.82
C LEU A 216 13.30 17.78 9.65
N LYS A 217 12.58 18.00 8.55
CA LYS A 217 11.89 19.28 8.27
C LYS A 217 10.40 19.31 8.62
N HIS A 218 9.83 18.24 9.18
CA HIS A 218 8.38 18.18 9.42
C HIS A 218 7.90 18.46 10.84
N ASP A 219 8.80 18.74 11.80
CA ASP A 219 8.42 18.91 13.22
C ASP A 219 8.63 20.32 13.81
N GLU A 220 8.91 21.34 12.99
CA GLU A 220 8.95 22.73 13.46
C GLU A 220 7.94 23.63 12.73
N LYS A 221 6.67 23.55 13.12
CA LYS A 221 5.74 24.69 13.00
C LYS A 221 5.04 24.93 14.33
N LYS A 222 5.61 25.84 15.13
CA LYS A 222 4.93 26.48 16.26
C LYS A 222 3.80 27.38 15.76
N PRO A 223 2.66 27.49 16.48
CA PRO A 223 1.59 28.41 16.11
C PRO A 223 2.01 29.85 16.44
N VAL A 224 1.90 30.74 15.44
CA VAL A 224 1.98 32.19 15.64
C VAL A 224 0.55 32.71 15.75
N TYR A 225 0.18 33.16 16.94
CA TYR A 225 -0.96 34.07 17.13
C TYR A 225 -0.53 35.47 16.72
N GLN A 226 -1.25 36.11 15.80
CA GLN A 226 -1.24 37.57 15.67
C GLN A 226 -2.66 38.10 15.44
N ASN A 227 -3.00 39.06 16.30
CA ASN A 227 -4.19 39.89 16.30
C ASN A 227 -4.24 40.78 15.05
N THR A 228 -5.42 40.86 14.43
CA THR A 228 -6.18 42.10 14.10
C THR A 228 -7.53 41.66 13.54
#